data_AF-A0A928JT41-F1
#
_entry.id   AF-A0A928JT41-F1
#
_cell.length_a   1.000
_cell.length_b   1.000
_cell.length_c   1.000
_cell.angle_alpha   90.00
_cell.angle_beta   90.00
_cell.angle_gamma   90.00
#
_symmetry.space_group_name_H-M   'P 1'
#
loop_
_entity.id
_entity.type
_entity.pdbx_description
1 polymer ?
#
loop_
_entity_poly.entity_id
_entity_poly.type
_entity_poly.pdbx_seq_one_letter_code
_entity_poly.pdbx_strand_id
1 'polypeptide(L)'
;MIPKIIHYCWFGGNPLPDSVLKCIESWKKFCPDYEIKQWNEENYDYKKQAYTLEAYEAKKWAFVSDYARLDVVYNEGGIYLDTDVELVRNLDTLLDNKCFLAIEQPSHYIATGLGFGAEKGNSALKEMLDEYSGAHFKLAEGIYDTTVPCPAKNSQPFYKYGFNLEIDKPVNLGGAMVYPPEYFCPFERKINELTVTENTYSIHHYDSSWVSGDEKDIIEKVNEYAKNHSEFSTKLYKNKLESVTKYGNANIVSLSKMLIFKIKKKIITR
;
A
#
# COMPACT_ATOMS: atom_id res chain seq x y z
N MET A 1 -10.28 22.46 -6.70
CA MET A 1 -9.08 22.02 -7.43
C MET A 1 -8.14 21.36 -6.44
N ILE A 2 -7.42 20.34 -6.86
CA ILE A 2 -6.41 19.66 -6.03
C ILE A 2 -5.23 20.62 -5.78
N PRO A 3 -4.82 20.85 -4.51
CA PRO A 3 -3.62 21.63 -4.19
C PRO A 3 -2.34 21.08 -4.83
N LYS A 4 -1.41 21.96 -5.21
CA LYS A 4 -0.06 21.59 -5.70
C LYS A 4 0.88 21.20 -4.55
N ILE A 5 0.53 20.13 -3.85
CA ILE A 5 1.31 19.55 -2.75
C ILE A 5 1.49 18.06 -3.04
N ILE A 6 2.72 17.57 -2.97
CA ILE A 6 3.08 16.15 -3.03
C ILE A 6 3.41 15.69 -1.61
N HIS A 7 2.58 14.81 -1.07
CA HIS A 7 2.77 14.15 0.22
C HIS A 7 3.43 12.79 0.02
N TYR A 8 4.27 12.40 0.97
CA TYR A 8 4.77 11.03 1.09
C TYR A 8 5.02 10.67 2.55
N CYS A 9 5.02 9.38 2.88
CA CYS A 9 5.32 8.91 4.23
C CYS A 9 6.73 8.34 4.33
N TRP A 10 7.39 8.60 5.46
CA TRP A 10 8.66 7.98 5.82
C TRP A 10 8.74 7.75 7.33
N PHE A 11 8.19 6.60 7.75
CA PHE A 11 8.20 6.15 9.14
C PHE A 11 9.37 5.20 9.42
N GLY A 12 9.78 5.11 10.68
CA GLY A 12 10.82 4.23 11.20
C GLY A 12 12.16 4.90 11.44
N GLY A 13 12.30 6.20 11.13
CA GLY A 13 13.49 7.01 11.42
C GLY A 13 14.77 6.63 10.68
N ASN A 14 14.71 5.71 9.71
CA ASN A 14 15.86 5.35 8.88
C ASN A 14 16.23 6.50 7.92
N PRO A 15 17.48 6.60 7.46
CA PRO A 15 17.81 7.53 6.37
C PRO A 15 17.09 7.12 5.08
N LEU A 16 16.72 8.11 4.27
CA LEU A 16 16.17 7.87 2.93
C LEU A 16 17.25 7.21 2.05
N PRO A 17 16.96 6.05 1.42
CA PRO A 17 17.91 5.42 0.50
C PRO A 17 17.96 6.17 -0.84
N ASP A 18 19.03 5.94 -1.60
CA ASP A 18 19.24 6.58 -2.91
C ASP A 18 18.10 6.35 -3.90
N SER A 19 17.42 5.20 -3.86
CA SER A 19 16.28 4.94 -4.75
C SER A 19 15.09 5.85 -4.46
N VAL A 20 14.83 6.14 -3.19
CA VAL A 20 13.79 7.08 -2.77
C VAL A 20 14.17 8.52 -3.14
N LEU A 21 15.44 8.90 -2.94
CA LEU A 21 15.93 10.21 -3.36
C LEU A 21 15.77 10.42 -4.87
N LYS A 22 16.04 9.40 -5.70
CA LYS A 22 15.81 9.46 -7.16
C LYS A 22 14.34 9.70 -7.50
N CYS A 23 13.41 9.05 -6.81
CA CYS A 23 11.98 9.29 -7.00
C CYS A 23 11.62 10.73 -6.63
N ILE A 24 12.09 11.24 -5.48
CA ILE A 24 11.86 12.63 -5.06
C ILE A 24 12.43 13.65 -6.07
N GLU A 25 13.61 13.39 -6.64
CA GLU A 25 14.19 14.25 -7.69
C GLU A 25 13.35 14.25 -8.97
N SER A 26 12.75 13.12 -9.34
CA SER A 26 11.77 13.09 -10.44
C SER A 26 10.57 13.99 -10.14
N TRP A 27 10.11 14.04 -8.88
CA TRP A 27 8.99 14.89 -8.50
C TRP A 27 9.34 16.37 -8.65
N LYS A 28 10.51 16.79 -8.16
CA LYS A 28 11.00 18.17 -8.34
C LYS A 28 11.19 18.54 -9.81
N LYS A 29 11.61 17.59 -10.64
CA LYS A 29 11.81 17.80 -12.08
C LYS A 29 10.50 18.04 -12.82
N PHE A 30 9.48 17.21 -12.57
CA PHE A 30 8.21 17.26 -13.31
C PHE A 30 7.15 18.17 -12.66
N CYS A 31 7.29 18.47 -11.38
CA CYS A 31 6.40 19.31 -10.58
C CYS A 31 7.21 20.37 -9.80
N PRO A 32 7.95 21.27 -10.48
CA PRO A 32 8.90 22.19 -9.84
C PRO A 32 8.26 23.26 -8.96
N ASP A 33 6.97 23.54 -9.15
CA ASP A 33 6.18 24.51 -8.39
C ASP A 33 5.32 23.86 -7.29
N TYR A 34 5.46 22.55 -7.06
CA TYR A 34 4.74 21.83 -6.01
C TYR A 34 5.51 21.86 -4.70
N GLU A 35 4.80 22.00 -3.58
CA GLU A 35 5.36 21.73 -2.25
C GLU A 35 5.55 20.21 -2.09
N ILE A 36 6.70 19.77 -1.58
CA ILE A 36 6.94 18.36 -1.23
C ILE A 36 6.96 18.24 0.29
N LYS A 37 6.02 17.48 0.85
CA LYS A 37 5.80 17.35 2.30
C LYS A 37 5.97 15.91 2.75
N GLN A 38 7.01 15.67 3.57
CA GLN A 38 7.25 14.39 4.24
C GLN A 38 6.37 14.26 5.48
N TRP A 39 5.79 13.08 5.68
CA TRP A 39 5.09 12.69 6.91
C TRP A 39 5.83 11.60 7.66
N ASN A 40 6.08 11.81 8.95
CA ASN A 40 6.80 10.89 9.84
C ASN A 40 6.24 11.00 11.28
N GLU A 41 6.90 10.39 12.24
CA GLU A 41 6.50 10.39 13.66
C GLU A 41 6.46 11.78 14.31
N GLU A 42 7.18 12.75 13.76
CA GLU A 42 7.30 14.09 14.35
C GLU A 42 6.10 14.97 13.98
N ASN A 43 5.45 14.69 12.85
CA ASN A 43 4.36 15.52 12.32
C ASN A 43 3.05 14.77 12.03
N TYR A 44 3.04 13.43 12.09
CA TYR A 44 1.83 12.61 11.95
C TYR A 44 1.46 11.91 13.25
N ASP A 45 0.26 12.16 13.76
CA ASP A 45 -0.28 11.43 14.91
C ASP A 45 -0.78 10.04 14.50
N TYR A 46 0.12 9.06 14.49
CA TYR A 46 -0.21 7.66 14.21
C TYR A 46 -1.03 6.98 15.32
N LYS A 47 -1.22 7.63 16.48
CA LYS A 47 -1.91 7.05 17.64
C LYS A 47 -3.42 7.31 17.62
N LYS A 48 -3.90 8.20 16.74
CA LYS A 48 -5.32 8.57 16.66
C LYS A 48 -6.25 7.44 16.24
N GLN A 49 -5.72 6.32 15.75
CA GLN A 49 -6.48 5.15 15.33
C GLN A 49 -5.74 3.86 15.74
N ALA A 50 -6.49 2.83 16.17
CA ALA A 50 -5.97 1.54 16.66
C ALA A 50 -5.15 0.74 15.62
N TYR A 51 -5.66 0.53 14.41
CA TYR A 51 -4.96 -0.04 13.25
C TYR A 51 -3.58 0.62 13.01
N THR A 52 -3.50 1.95 12.95
CA THR A 52 -2.20 2.62 12.72
C THR A 52 -1.26 2.48 13.90
N LEU A 53 -1.78 2.60 15.12
CA LEU A 53 -1.00 2.38 16.34
C LEU A 53 -0.43 0.96 16.38
N GLU A 54 -1.27 -0.05 16.17
CA GLU A 54 -0.89 -1.46 16.20
C GLU A 54 0.09 -1.82 15.07
N ALA A 55 -0.09 -1.26 13.87
CA ALA A 55 0.86 -1.41 12.77
C ALA A 55 2.21 -0.76 13.09
N TYR A 56 2.19 0.41 13.72
CA TYR A 56 3.39 1.12 14.12
C TYR A 56 4.18 0.36 15.20
N GLU A 57 3.50 -0.11 16.25
CA GLU A 57 4.12 -0.94 17.31
C GLU A 57 4.70 -2.24 16.76
N ALA A 58 4.06 -2.80 15.73
CA ALA A 58 4.53 -3.98 15.01
C ALA A 58 5.68 -3.70 14.02
N LYS A 59 6.11 -2.44 13.88
CA LYS A 59 7.11 -1.99 12.90
C LYS A 59 6.71 -2.28 11.45
N LYS A 60 5.41 -2.23 11.16
CA LYS A 60 4.83 -2.49 9.84
C LYS A 60 4.49 -1.19 9.13
N TRP A 61 5.53 -0.47 8.72
CA TRP A 61 5.49 0.90 8.20
C TRP A 61 4.58 1.10 6.97
N ALA A 62 4.53 0.11 6.07
CA ALA A 62 3.62 0.14 4.92
C ALA A 62 2.15 0.26 5.35
N PHE A 63 1.77 -0.52 6.37
CA PHE A 63 0.39 -0.53 6.89
C PHE A 63 0.05 0.75 7.65
N VAL A 64 1.04 1.41 8.29
CA VAL A 64 0.85 2.76 8.85
C VAL A 64 0.54 3.74 7.72
N SER A 65 1.31 3.65 6.62
CA SER A 65 1.18 4.54 5.46
C SER A 65 -0.13 4.33 4.70
N ASP A 66 -0.69 3.12 4.67
CA ASP A 66 -1.97 2.81 4.00
C ASP A 66 -3.12 3.69 4.51
N TYR A 67 -3.22 3.88 5.82
CA TYR A 67 -4.20 4.78 6.41
C TYR A 67 -3.73 6.24 6.35
N ALA A 68 -2.47 6.50 6.72
CA ALA A 68 -1.95 7.85 6.84
C ALA A 68 -2.04 8.64 5.52
N ARG A 69 -1.78 8.00 4.38
CA ARG A 69 -1.88 8.65 3.07
C ARG A 69 -3.27 9.16 2.76
N LEU A 70 -4.30 8.35 3.04
CA LEU A 70 -5.70 8.71 2.82
C LEU A 70 -6.11 9.87 3.73
N ASP A 71 -5.73 9.77 5.00
CA ASP A 71 -6.09 10.75 6.01
C ASP A 71 -5.38 12.09 5.81
N VAL A 72 -4.10 12.10 5.43
CA VAL A 72 -3.37 13.32 5.06
C VAL A 72 -4.06 14.03 3.89
N VAL A 73 -4.28 13.33 2.78
CA VAL A 73 -4.87 13.96 1.58
C VAL A 73 -6.32 14.36 1.83
N TYR A 74 -7.06 13.63 2.66
CA TYR A 74 -8.41 14.04 3.06
C TYR A 74 -8.40 15.37 3.83
N ASN A 75 -7.43 15.58 4.73
CA ASN A 75 -7.38 16.78 5.59
C ASN A 75 -6.70 17.99 4.92
N GLU A 76 -5.74 17.77 4.03
CA GLU A 76 -4.96 18.83 3.38
C GLU A 76 -5.28 19.04 1.89
N GLY A 77 -5.92 18.05 1.26
CA GLY A 77 -5.93 17.92 -0.19
C GLY A 77 -4.56 17.49 -0.70
N GLY A 78 -4.32 17.64 -2.00
CA GLY A 78 -3.02 17.43 -2.62
C GLY A 78 -2.93 16.07 -3.31
N ILE A 79 -1.69 15.68 -3.60
CA ILE A 79 -1.33 14.43 -4.26
C ILE A 79 -0.45 13.65 -3.29
N TYR A 80 -0.67 12.36 -3.17
CA TYR A 80 0.22 11.46 -2.43
C TYR A 80 0.94 10.53 -3.42
N LEU A 81 2.22 10.29 -3.17
CA LEU A 81 3.05 9.32 -3.91
C LEU A 81 3.79 8.42 -2.91
N ASP A 82 3.81 7.10 -3.15
CA ASP A 82 4.76 6.23 -2.43
C ASP A 82 6.20 6.57 -2.83
N THR A 83 7.14 6.28 -1.93
CA THR A 83 8.55 6.67 -2.08
C THR A 83 9.28 6.01 -3.24
N ASP A 84 8.69 4.96 -3.82
CA ASP A 84 9.15 4.23 -4.99
C ASP A 84 8.30 4.50 -6.24
N VAL A 85 7.55 5.62 -6.24
CA VAL A 85 6.87 6.16 -7.43
C VAL A 85 7.76 7.19 -8.11
N GLU A 86 8.25 6.88 -9.29
CA GLU A 86 8.94 7.82 -10.17
C GLU A 86 7.92 8.57 -11.04
N LEU A 87 7.99 9.89 -11.09
CA LEU A 87 7.24 10.68 -12.06
C LEU A 87 7.99 10.75 -13.39
N VAL A 88 7.27 10.56 -14.48
CA VAL A 88 7.78 10.69 -15.86
C VAL A 88 7.03 11.77 -16.65
N ARG A 89 6.02 12.39 -16.03
CA ARG A 89 5.21 13.48 -16.59
C ARG A 89 4.73 14.42 -15.50
N ASN A 90 4.49 15.68 -15.87
CA ASN A 90 3.85 16.67 -14.99
C ASN A 90 2.37 16.29 -14.69
N LEU A 91 1.90 16.60 -13.48
CA LEU A 91 0.58 16.21 -12.96
C LEU A 91 -0.51 17.30 -13.09
N ASP A 92 -0.23 18.46 -13.69
CA ASP A 92 -1.14 19.62 -13.70
C ASP A 92 -2.51 19.28 -14.33
N THR A 93 -2.52 18.45 -15.37
CA THR A 93 -3.76 18.02 -16.05
C THR A 93 -4.69 17.20 -15.15
N LEU A 94 -4.20 16.71 -14.01
CA LEU A 94 -5.00 15.95 -13.04
C LEU A 94 -5.67 16.85 -12.00
N LEU A 95 -5.24 18.11 -11.86
CA LEU A 95 -5.64 18.99 -10.75
C LEU A 95 -7.10 19.45 -10.83
N ASP A 96 -7.70 19.42 -12.03
CA ASP A 96 -9.10 19.73 -12.28
C ASP A 96 -10.06 18.61 -11.83
N ASN A 97 -9.54 17.42 -11.53
CA ASN A 97 -10.34 16.38 -10.91
C ASN A 97 -10.68 16.75 -9.45
N LYS A 98 -11.84 16.32 -8.96
CA LYS A 98 -12.14 16.39 -7.52
C LYS A 98 -11.31 15.37 -6.74
N CYS A 99 -11.12 14.21 -7.34
CA CYS A 99 -10.25 13.14 -6.89
C CYS A 99 -9.82 12.33 -8.12
N PHE A 100 -8.55 11.93 -8.18
CA PHE A 100 -8.09 10.89 -9.09
C PHE A 100 -7.48 9.72 -8.32
N LEU A 101 -7.71 8.53 -8.85
CA LEU A 101 -7.23 7.24 -8.34
C LEU A 101 -6.73 6.41 -9.52
N ALA A 102 -5.92 5.39 -9.26
CA ALA A 102 -5.44 4.48 -10.29
C ALA A 102 -5.62 3.03 -9.86
N ILE A 103 -5.85 2.13 -10.81
CA ILE A 103 -5.84 0.69 -10.57
C ILE A 103 -4.45 0.10 -10.82
N GLU A 104 -4.04 -0.83 -9.96
CA GLU A 104 -2.81 -1.59 -10.15
C GLU A 104 -3.00 -2.76 -11.09
N GLN A 105 -1.91 -3.22 -11.68
CA GLN A 105 -1.85 -4.52 -12.33
C GLN A 105 -0.98 -5.47 -11.50
N PRO A 106 -1.36 -6.76 -11.41
CA PRO A 106 -2.38 -7.44 -12.22
C PRO A 106 -3.73 -7.62 -11.50
N SER A 107 -3.93 -7.02 -10.32
CA SER A 107 -5.15 -7.23 -9.54
C SER A 107 -6.34 -6.42 -10.05
N HIS A 108 -6.07 -5.33 -10.78
CA HIS A 108 -7.05 -4.35 -11.24
C HIS A 108 -7.83 -3.66 -10.12
N TYR A 109 -7.34 -3.73 -8.88
CA TYR A 109 -7.88 -2.96 -7.75
C TYR A 109 -7.30 -1.56 -7.68
N ILE A 110 -8.06 -0.61 -7.10
CA ILE A 110 -7.61 0.76 -6.84
C ILE A 110 -6.45 0.75 -5.84
N ALA A 111 -5.27 1.22 -6.24
CA ALA A 111 -4.08 1.20 -5.41
C ALA A 111 -3.56 2.63 -5.15
N THR A 112 -3.78 3.12 -3.93
CA THR A 112 -3.34 4.45 -3.49
C THR A 112 -1.83 4.58 -3.30
N GLY A 113 -1.07 3.50 -3.47
CA GLY A 113 0.39 3.53 -3.56
C GLY A 113 0.96 3.96 -4.90
N LEU A 114 0.20 3.80 -5.99
CA LEU A 114 0.63 4.23 -7.33
C LEU A 114 0.72 5.75 -7.48
N GLY A 115 0.02 6.46 -6.61
CA GLY A 115 -0.22 7.88 -6.70
C GLY A 115 -1.72 8.18 -6.82
N PHE A 116 -2.19 9.09 -5.98
CA PHE A 116 -3.57 9.59 -6.03
C PHE A 116 -3.62 11.03 -5.57
N GLY A 117 -4.70 11.73 -5.86
CA GLY A 117 -4.89 13.09 -5.37
C GLY A 117 -6.36 13.45 -5.20
N ALA A 118 -6.62 14.40 -4.32
CA ALA A 118 -7.97 14.89 -4.08
C ALA A 118 -8.01 16.31 -3.54
N GLU A 119 -9.18 16.93 -3.66
CA GLU A 119 -9.53 18.11 -2.90
C GLU A 119 -9.65 17.78 -1.41
N LYS A 120 -9.36 18.76 -0.55
CA LYS A 120 -9.60 18.64 0.88
C LYS A 120 -11.06 18.28 1.15
N GLY A 121 -11.29 17.29 2.02
CA GLY A 121 -12.62 16.83 2.41
C GLY A 121 -13.34 16.00 1.34
N ASN A 122 -12.63 15.46 0.35
CA ASN A 122 -13.25 14.71 -0.74
C ASN A 122 -14.00 13.45 -0.23
N SER A 123 -15.21 13.24 -0.74
CA SER A 123 -16.09 12.14 -0.33
C SER A 123 -15.53 10.76 -0.67
N ALA A 124 -14.84 10.60 -1.80
CA ALA A 124 -14.24 9.32 -2.18
C ALA A 124 -13.17 8.87 -1.19
N LEU A 125 -12.32 9.80 -0.73
CA LEU A 125 -11.34 9.52 0.33
C LEU A 125 -12.03 9.23 1.66
N LYS A 126 -13.12 9.93 1.98
CA LYS A 126 -13.90 9.67 3.20
C LYS A 126 -14.43 8.24 3.22
N GLU A 127 -15.00 7.78 2.11
CA GLU A 127 -15.51 6.41 1.99
C GLU A 127 -14.39 5.36 2.16
N MET A 128 -13.20 5.59 1.58
CA MET A 128 -12.05 4.70 1.81
C MET A 128 -11.55 4.73 3.26
N LEU A 129 -11.56 5.89 3.92
CA LEU A 129 -11.21 6.02 5.34
C LEU A 129 -12.21 5.29 6.24
N ASP A 130 -13.49 5.26 5.87
CA ASP A 130 -14.53 4.58 6.64
C ASP A 130 -14.34 3.06 6.67
N GLU A 131 -13.64 2.47 5.68
CA GLU A 131 -13.20 1.05 5.70
C GLU A 131 -12.15 0.73 6.78
N TYR A 132 -11.62 1.74 7.46
CA TYR A 132 -10.74 1.61 8.62
C TYR A 132 -11.45 1.91 9.94
N SER A 133 -12.73 2.29 9.92
CA SER A 133 -13.50 2.56 11.13
C SER A 133 -13.63 1.29 11.99
N GLY A 134 -13.16 1.35 13.24
CA GLY A 134 -13.11 0.19 14.13
C GLY A 134 -12.15 -0.93 13.68
N ALA A 135 -11.32 -0.69 12.65
CA ALA A 135 -10.35 -1.67 12.20
C ALA A 135 -9.20 -1.82 13.22
N HIS A 136 -8.76 -3.05 13.38
CA HIS A 136 -7.57 -3.45 14.14
C HIS A 136 -6.60 -4.14 13.19
N PHE A 137 -5.31 -3.88 13.37
CA PHE A 137 -4.24 -4.56 12.65
C PHE A 137 -3.74 -5.79 13.40
N LYS A 138 -3.81 -5.81 14.73
CA LYS A 138 -3.35 -6.92 15.57
C LYS A 138 -4.52 -7.86 15.90
N LEU A 139 -4.43 -9.11 15.45
CA LEU A 139 -5.42 -10.16 15.75
C LEU A 139 -5.10 -10.89 17.05
N ALA A 140 -3.81 -11.07 17.34
CA ALA A 140 -3.28 -11.64 18.57
C ALA A 140 -1.79 -11.27 18.72
N GLU A 141 -1.15 -11.68 19.82
CA GLU A 141 0.28 -11.44 20.02
C GLU A 141 1.12 -12.02 18.87
N GLY A 142 1.82 -11.14 18.14
CA GLY A 142 2.60 -11.48 16.95
C GLY A 142 1.79 -11.94 15.72
N ILE A 143 0.46 -11.82 15.72
CA ILE A 143 -0.41 -12.17 14.58
C ILE A 143 -1.14 -10.93 14.11
N TYR A 144 -0.90 -10.55 12.85
CA TYR A 144 -1.43 -9.35 12.25
C TYR A 144 -2.42 -9.66 11.13
N ASP A 145 -3.42 -8.81 10.97
CA ASP A 145 -4.39 -8.88 9.89
C ASP A 145 -3.77 -8.36 8.60
N THR A 146 -3.49 -9.30 7.72
CA THR A 146 -2.97 -9.06 6.36
C THR A 146 -3.90 -9.72 5.34
N THR A 147 -5.14 -10.04 5.73
CA THR A 147 -6.05 -10.84 4.92
C THR A 147 -6.69 -10.06 3.79
N VAL A 148 -6.95 -8.77 4.01
CA VAL A 148 -7.47 -7.86 2.98
C VAL A 148 -6.36 -6.87 2.62
N PRO A 149 -5.82 -6.93 1.39
CA PRO A 149 -4.78 -6.00 0.96
C PRO A 149 -5.37 -4.59 0.77
N CYS A 150 -4.55 -3.55 0.96
CA CYS A 150 -4.97 -2.15 0.83
C CYS A 150 -5.71 -1.87 -0.49
N PRO A 151 -5.24 -2.35 -1.68
CA PRO A 151 -5.97 -2.11 -2.92
C PRO A 151 -7.41 -2.67 -2.93
N ALA A 152 -7.60 -3.87 -2.38
CA ALA A 152 -8.93 -4.46 -2.28
C ALA A 152 -9.84 -3.66 -1.34
N LYS A 153 -9.28 -3.12 -0.24
CA LYS A 153 -10.00 -2.25 0.69
C LYS A 153 -10.37 -0.91 0.05
N ASN A 154 -9.44 -0.26 -0.65
CA ASN A 154 -9.68 0.97 -1.39
C ASN A 154 -10.79 0.82 -2.43
N SER A 155 -10.91 -0.37 -3.03
CA SER A 155 -11.90 -0.64 -4.08
C SER A 155 -13.31 -0.87 -3.55
N GLN A 156 -13.47 -1.32 -2.30
CA GLN A 156 -14.76 -1.70 -1.73
C GLN A 156 -15.85 -0.63 -1.89
N PRO A 157 -15.59 0.66 -1.58
CA PRO A 157 -16.65 1.65 -1.63
C PRO A 157 -17.16 1.94 -3.05
N PHE A 158 -16.36 1.63 -4.08
CA PHE A 158 -16.67 2.00 -5.46
C PHE A 158 -17.53 0.97 -6.19
N TYR A 159 -17.76 -0.22 -5.64
CA TYR A 159 -18.65 -1.22 -6.25
C TYR A 159 -20.08 -0.70 -6.45
N LYS A 160 -20.59 0.10 -5.50
CA LYS A 160 -21.93 0.73 -5.62
C LYS A 160 -21.99 1.79 -6.74
N TYR A 161 -20.84 2.27 -7.22
CA TYR A 161 -20.71 3.21 -8.33
C TYR A 161 -20.37 2.51 -9.66
N GLY A 162 -20.35 1.17 -9.70
CA GLY A 162 -20.08 0.39 -10.91
C GLY A 162 -18.62 -0.01 -11.12
N PHE A 163 -17.77 0.10 -10.09
CA PHE A 163 -16.41 -0.43 -10.14
C PHE A 163 -16.41 -1.91 -10.55
N ASN A 164 -15.50 -2.27 -11.47
CA ASN A 164 -15.26 -3.62 -11.91
C ASN A 164 -13.79 -3.74 -12.37
N LEU A 165 -13.32 -4.97 -12.59
CA LEU A 165 -11.92 -5.25 -12.92
C LEU A 165 -11.57 -5.04 -14.41
N GLU A 166 -12.53 -4.65 -15.24
CA GLU A 166 -12.39 -4.51 -16.70
C GLU A 166 -12.22 -3.04 -17.14
N ILE A 167 -11.84 -2.15 -16.21
CA ILE A 167 -11.61 -0.73 -16.53
C ILE A 167 -10.35 -0.59 -17.38
N ASP A 168 -10.54 -0.28 -18.65
CA ASP A 168 -9.49 -0.10 -19.67
C ASP A 168 -9.29 1.36 -20.10
N LYS A 169 -10.15 2.28 -19.62
CA LYS A 169 -10.12 3.71 -19.88
C LYS A 169 -10.53 4.50 -18.64
N PRO A 170 -10.16 5.79 -18.53
CA PRO A 170 -10.57 6.61 -17.39
C PRO A 170 -12.09 6.62 -17.19
N VAL A 171 -12.53 6.40 -15.94
CA VAL A 171 -13.95 6.33 -15.58
C VAL A 171 -14.24 7.12 -14.31
N ASN A 172 -15.37 7.83 -14.27
CA ASN A 172 -15.82 8.54 -13.07
C ASN A 172 -16.71 7.63 -12.21
N LEU A 173 -16.25 7.30 -11.00
CA LEU A 173 -16.97 6.49 -10.02
C LEU A 173 -17.31 7.36 -8.80
N GLY A 174 -18.55 7.84 -8.73
CA GLY A 174 -19.01 8.63 -7.59
C GLY A 174 -18.26 9.94 -7.38
N GLY A 175 -17.72 10.54 -8.44
CA GLY A 175 -16.93 11.79 -8.38
C GLY A 175 -15.41 11.59 -8.30
N ALA A 176 -14.92 10.35 -8.21
CA ALA A 176 -13.51 10.01 -8.34
C ALA A 176 -13.21 9.55 -9.77
N MET A 177 -12.21 10.16 -10.42
CA MET A 177 -11.71 9.70 -11.71
C MET A 177 -10.73 8.56 -11.50
N VAL A 178 -11.05 7.36 -11.98
CA VAL A 178 -10.22 6.17 -11.86
C VAL A 178 -9.53 5.89 -13.20
N TYR A 179 -8.20 5.83 -13.17
CA TYR A 179 -7.35 5.60 -14.34
C TYR A 179 -6.87 4.14 -14.44
N PRO A 180 -6.79 3.57 -15.66
CA PRO A 180 -6.25 2.23 -15.88
C PRO A 180 -4.72 2.18 -15.68
N PRO A 181 -4.10 0.98 -15.64
CA PRO A 181 -2.68 0.81 -15.29
C PRO A 181 -1.71 1.61 -16.18
N GLU A 182 -2.05 1.84 -17.46
CA GLU A 182 -1.24 2.63 -18.41
C GLU A 182 -0.79 3.99 -17.84
N TYR A 183 -1.59 4.60 -16.97
CA TYR A 183 -1.36 5.95 -16.45
C TYR A 183 -0.42 6.00 -15.25
N PHE A 184 -0.44 5.02 -14.34
CA PHE A 184 0.30 5.07 -13.07
C PHE A 184 0.96 3.76 -12.65
N CYS A 185 0.71 2.67 -13.36
CA CYS A 185 1.26 1.35 -13.10
C CYS A 185 1.74 0.67 -14.40
N PRO A 186 2.58 1.32 -15.24
CA PRO A 186 3.03 0.78 -16.53
C PRO A 186 3.98 -0.42 -16.38
N PHE A 187 4.48 -0.70 -15.17
CA PHE A 187 5.38 -1.81 -14.88
C PHE A 187 4.60 -3.05 -14.42
N GLU A 188 4.60 -4.11 -15.22
CA GLU A 188 3.98 -5.38 -14.87
C GLU A 188 4.98 -6.31 -14.17
N ARG A 189 4.92 -6.36 -12.84
CA ARG A 189 5.86 -7.16 -12.01
C ARG A 189 5.89 -8.65 -12.33
N LYS A 190 4.77 -9.23 -12.78
CA LYS A 190 4.66 -10.69 -13.02
C LYS A 190 5.50 -11.13 -14.22
N ILE A 191 5.57 -10.30 -15.25
CA ILE A 191 6.31 -10.59 -16.49
C ILE A 191 7.57 -9.72 -16.65
N ASN A 192 7.79 -8.79 -15.71
CA ASN A 192 8.92 -7.86 -15.69
C ASN A 192 8.99 -6.99 -16.96
N GLU A 193 7.84 -6.47 -17.38
CA GLU A 193 7.70 -5.65 -18.57
C GLU A 193 7.28 -4.23 -18.19
N LEU A 194 7.91 -3.23 -18.81
CA LEU A 194 7.61 -1.81 -18.62
C LEU A 194 7.09 -1.23 -19.93
N THR A 195 5.84 -0.77 -19.91
CA THR A 195 5.17 -0.20 -21.09
C THR A 195 4.79 1.25 -20.82
N VAL A 196 5.68 2.18 -21.18
CA VAL A 196 5.46 3.63 -21.04
C VAL A 196 4.81 4.18 -22.30
N THR A 197 3.72 4.92 -22.14
CA THR A 197 3.02 5.61 -23.23
C THR A 197 3.00 7.12 -22.99
N GLU A 198 2.40 7.87 -23.91
CA GLU A 198 2.16 9.31 -23.69
C GLU A 198 1.21 9.60 -22.53
N ASN A 199 0.39 8.63 -22.12
CA ASN A 199 -0.55 8.74 -21.01
C ASN A 199 0.08 8.48 -19.64
N THR A 200 1.26 7.88 -19.60
CA THR A 200 1.93 7.51 -18.36
C THR A 200 2.39 8.74 -17.58
N TYR A 201 1.94 8.87 -16.33
CA TYR A 201 2.36 9.88 -15.38
C TYR A 201 3.48 9.39 -14.46
N SER A 202 3.40 8.14 -14.03
CA SER A 202 4.33 7.57 -13.06
C SER A 202 4.66 6.10 -13.30
N ILE A 203 5.76 5.66 -12.70
CA ILE A 203 6.21 4.27 -12.64
C ILE A 203 6.35 3.90 -11.16
N HIS A 204 5.64 2.88 -10.71
CA HIS A 204 5.80 2.34 -9.36
C HIS A 204 6.80 1.17 -9.37
N HIS A 205 7.94 1.32 -8.68
CA HIS A 205 9.07 0.38 -8.75
C HIS A 205 8.95 -0.84 -7.82
N TYR A 206 8.07 -0.78 -6.81
CA TYR A 206 7.85 -1.87 -5.84
C TYR A 206 9.10 -2.25 -5.02
N ASP A 207 9.92 -1.27 -4.67
CA ASP A 207 11.26 -1.42 -4.05
C ASP A 207 11.21 -2.04 -2.65
N SER A 208 10.06 -1.95 -1.97
CA SER A 208 9.89 -2.43 -0.59
C SER A 208 11.00 -1.88 0.34
N SER A 209 11.35 -0.60 0.18
CA SER A 209 12.48 0.07 0.84
C SER A 209 12.36 0.13 2.36
N TRP A 210 11.13 0.02 2.88
CA TRP A 210 10.80 -0.01 4.31
C TRP A 210 11.09 -1.36 4.99
N VAL A 211 11.41 -2.41 4.23
CA VAL A 211 11.63 -3.76 4.76
C VAL A 211 13.09 -3.94 5.18
N SER A 212 13.31 -4.44 6.40
CA SER A 212 14.64 -4.77 6.91
C SER A 212 15.32 -5.91 6.13
N GLY A 213 16.66 -6.00 6.19
CA GLY A 213 17.42 -7.04 5.48
C GLY A 213 16.95 -8.47 5.78
N ASP A 214 16.78 -8.81 7.07
CA ASP A 214 16.30 -10.13 7.49
C ASP A 214 14.87 -10.42 6.99
N GLU A 215 14.01 -9.41 6.95
CA GLU A 215 12.64 -9.56 6.46
C GLU A 215 12.59 -9.69 4.93
N LYS A 216 13.45 -8.98 4.19
CA LYS A 216 13.62 -9.17 2.75
C LYS A 216 14.03 -10.62 2.44
N ASP A 217 14.99 -11.14 3.19
CA ASP A 217 15.49 -12.53 3.08
C ASP A 217 14.38 -13.57 3.31
N ILE A 218 13.49 -13.31 4.28
CA ILE A 218 12.30 -14.15 4.52
C ILE A 218 11.33 -14.05 3.35
N ILE A 219 11.03 -12.83 2.89
CA ILE A 219 10.09 -12.60 1.77
C ILE A 219 10.57 -13.32 0.51
N GLU A 220 11.87 -13.24 0.19
CA GLU A 220 12.46 -13.93 -0.97
C GLU A 220 12.29 -15.44 -0.86
N LYS A 221 12.63 -16.04 0.29
CA LYS A 221 12.46 -17.49 0.53
C LYS A 221 10.99 -17.91 0.44
N VAL A 222 10.07 -17.10 0.97
CA VAL A 222 8.63 -17.35 0.89
C VAL A 222 8.12 -17.26 -0.55
N ASN A 223 8.56 -16.26 -1.31
CA ASN A 223 8.20 -16.08 -2.71
C ASN A 223 8.72 -17.23 -3.58
N GLU A 224 9.96 -17.69 -3.34
CA GLU A 224 10.51 -18.86 -4.00
C GLU A 224 9.70 -20.12 -3.68
N TYR A 225 9.36 -20.33 -2.40
CA TYR A 225 8.52 -21.44 -1.96
C TYR A 225 7.14 -21.41 -2.63
N ALA A 226 6.53 -20.21 -2.71
CA ALA A 226 5.19 -20.01 -3.27
C ALA A 226 5.08 -20.39 -4.75
N LYS A 227 6.17 -20.35 -5.52
CA LYS A 227 6.17 -20.75 -6.95
C LYS A 227 5.73 -22.21 -7.16
N ASN A 228 5.95 -23.07 -6.16
CA ASN A 228 5.74 -24.52 -6.29
C ASN A 228 4.72 -25.08 -5.28
N HIS A 229 4.06 -24.24 -4.49
CA HIS A 229 3.25 -24.66 -3.35
C HIS A 229 1.92 -23.90 -3.25
N SER A 230 0.94 -24.47 -2.55
CA SER A 230 -0.36 -23.82 -2.35
C SER A 230 -0.24 -22.63 -1.40
N GLU A 231 -1.15 -21.67 -1.53
CA GLU A 231 -1.21 -20.48 -0.68
C GLU A 231 -1.24 -20.83 0.81
N PHE A 232 -1.99 -21.88 1.18
CA PHE A 232 -2.04 -22.37 2.55
C PHE A 232 -0.67 -22.85 3.07
N SER A 233 0.05 -23.66 2.27
CA SER A 233 1.38 -24.11 2.64
C SER A 233 2.41 -22.99 2.68
N THR A 234 2.32 -22.02 1.78
CA THR A 234 3.15 -20.82 1.76
C THR A 234 2.96 -20.00 3.04
N LYS A 235 1.72 -19.83 3.49
CA LYS A 235 1.41 -19.11 4.74
C LYS A 235 2.00 -19.80 5.97
N LEU A 236 1.94 -21.14 6.02
CA LEU A 236 2.59 -21.92 7.09
C LEU A 236 4.12 -21.77 7.05
N TYR A 237 4.71 -21.79 5.86
CA TYR A 237 6.15 -21.64 5.67
C TYR A 237 6.64 -20.26 6.11
N LYS A 238 5.94 -19.19 5.73
CA LYS A 238 6.21 -17.82 6.17
C LYS A 238 6.22 -17.71 7.69
N ASN A 239 5.14 -18.17 8.35
CA ASN A 239 5.04 -18.14 9.81
C ASN A 239 6.19 -18.90 10.49
N LYS A 240 6.62 -20.03 9.90
CA LYS A 240 7.76 -20.80 10.40
C LYS A 240 9.04 -19.97 10.32
N LEU A 241 9.37 -19.38 9.17
CA LEU A 241 10.57 -18.57 9.01
C LEU A 241 10.59 -17.37 9.97
N GLU A 242 9.49 -16.62 10.06
CA GLU A 242 9.36 -15.49 10.99
C GLU A 242 9.56 -15.93 12.45
N SER A 243 9.03 -17.10 12.83
CA SER A 243 9.21 -17.64 14.17
C SER A 243 10.67 -18.03 14.47
N VAL A 244 11.39 -18.57 13.47
CA VAL A 244 12.81 -18.94 13.60
C VAL A 244 13.63 -17.68 13.82
N THR A 245 13.41 -16.65 13.00
CA THR A 245 14.14 -15.39 13.08
C THR A 245 13.87 -14.67 14.40
N LYS A 246 12.62 -14.68 14.88
CA LYS A 246 12.23 -13.95 16.11
C LYS A 246 12.60 -14.67 17.41
N TYR A 247 12.58 -16.00 17.44
CA TYR A 247 12.68 -16.77 18.69
C TYR A 247 13.78 -17.85 18.70
N GLY A 248 14.50 -18.04 17.59
CA GLY A 248 15.48 -19.12 17.43
C GLY A 248 14.85 -20.51 17.32
N ASN A 249 15.67 -21.52 17.03
CA ASN A 249 15.21 -22.90 16.75
C ASN A 249 14.49 -23.58 17.93
N ALA A 250 14.69 -23.12 19.17
CA ALA A 250 14.21 -23.78 20.38
C ALA A 250 12.67 -23.76 20.56
N ASN A 251 11.96 -22.81 19.93
CA ASN A 251 10.51 -22.61 20.13
C ASN A 251 9.62 -23.07 18.96
N ILE A 252 10.21 -23.57 17.87
CA ILE A 252 9.46 -23.94 16.65
C ILE A 252 8.52 -25.12 16.90
N VAL A 253 8.92 -26.07 17.75
CA VAL A 253 8.15 -27.31 18.00
C VAL A 253 6.87 -27.06 18.82
N SER A 254 6.86 -26.08 19.72
CA SER A 254 5.68 -25.76 20.54
C SER A 254 4.65 -24.93 19.75
N LEU A 255 5.11 -23.93 18.98
CA LEU A 255 4.26 -23.06 18.16
C LEU A 255 3.60 -23.82 16.99
N SER A 256 4.36 -24.68 16.30
CA SER A 256 3.82 -25.52 15.22
C SER A 256 2.75 -26.50 15.73
N LYS A 257 2.94 -27.11 16.91
CA LYS A 257 1.92 -27.95 17.57
C LYS A 257 0.67 -27.16 17.95
N MET A 258 0.83 -25.93 18.45
CA MET A 258 -0.30 -25.08 18.87
C MET A 258 -1.13 -24.58 17.67
N LEU A 259 -0.47 -24.25 16.56
CA LEU A 259 -1.11 -23.84 15.30
C LEU A 259 -1.86 -25.02 14.66
N ILE A 260 -1.23 -26.21 14.61
CA ILE A 260 -1.87 -27.46 14.13
C ILE A 260 -3.09 -27.81 15.00
N PHE A 261 -3.00 -27.65 16.33
CA PHE A 261 -4.10 -27.93 17.25
C PHE A 261 -5.29 -26.99 17.06
N LYS A 262 -5.05 -25.67 16.90
CA LYS A 262 -6.12 -24.70 16.64
C LYS A 262 -6.78 -24.87 15.27
N ILE A 263 -6.02 -25.24 14.25
CA ILE A 263 -6.54 -25.50 12.90
C ILE A 263 -7.40 -26.78 12.89
N LYS A 264 -6.96 -27.87 13.54
CA LYS A 264 -7.76 -29.08 13.71
C LYS A 264 -9.08 -28.81 14.42
N LYS A 265 -9.08 -27.98 15.45
CA LYS A 265 -10.30 -27.62 16.18
C LYS A 265 -11.32 -26.87 15.32
N LYS A 266 -10.86 -26.06 14.36
CA LYS A 266 -11.72 -25.29 13.43
C LYS A 266 -12.29 -26.13 12.29
N ILE A 267 -11.59 -27.20 11.89
CA ILE A 267 -12.04 -28.17 10.87
C ILE A 267 -13.06 -29.17 11.46
N ILE A 268 -12.94 -29.51 12.75
CA ILE A 268 -13.84 -30.47 13.42
C ILE A 268 -15.18 -29.83 13.87
N THR A 269 -15.29 -28.50 13.88
CA THR A 269 -16.52 -27.77 14.23
C THR A 269 -17.24 -27.16 13.01
N ARG A 270 -17.04 -27.71 11.81
CA ARG A 270 -17.90 -27.51 10.63
C ARG A 270 -18.47 -28.87 10.24
#